data_AF-A0A7Y0SP11-F1
#
_entry.id   AF-A0A7Y0SP11-F1
#
_cell.length_a   1.000
_cell.length_b   1.000
_cell.length_c   1.000
_cell.angle_alpha   90.00
_cell.angle_beta   90.00
_cell.angle_gamma   90.00
#
_symmetry.space_group_name_H-M   'P 1'
#
loop_
_entity.id
_entity.type
_entity.pdbx_description
1 polymer ?
#
loop_
_entity_poly.entity_id
_entity_poly.type
_entity_poly.pdbx_seq_one_letter_code
_entity_poly.pdbx_strand_id
1 'polypeptide(L)'
;LELAHASAEMIYVGKKLDFHCVPQDQINQILVQKAQEGKRVVRLKGGDSFIFGRGGEELEELAEFGIKYEVVPGITAAAGATAYAGIPLTHRDHAQSVQFTTGHVQKDRREIEWH
;
A
#
# COMPACT_ATOMS: atom_id res chain seq x y z
N LEU A 1 2.48 13.67 -7.77
CA LEU A 1 2.86 14.42 -6.54
C LEU A 1 2.58 15.92 -6.65
N GLU A 2 2.22 16.43 -7.82
CA GLU A 2 1.95 17.87 -8.06
C GLU A 2 0.82 18.47 -7.22
N LEU A 3 -0.08 17.64 -6.69
CA LEU A 3 -1.16 18.07 -5.78
C LEU A 3 -0.71 18.16 -4.31
N ALA A 4 0.52 17.75 -3.99
CA ALA A 4 1.05 17.89 -2.63
C ALA A 4 1.32 19.37 -2.33
N HIS A 5 1.25 19.72 -1.04
CA HIS A 5 1.59 21.08 -0.61
C HIS A 5 3.03 21.43 -1.01
N ALA A 6 3.26 22.61 -1.58
CA ALA A 6 4.55 22.98 -2.15
C ALA A 6 5.71 22.99 -1.15
N SER A 7 5.43 23.17 0.14
CA SER A 7 6.43 23.14 1.22
C SER A 7 6.58 21.78 1.91
N ALA A 8 5.92 20.74 1.41
CA ALA A 8 6.00 19.41 2.03
C ALA A 8 7.39 18.79 1.81
N GLU A 9 7.97 18.25 2.89
CA GLU A 9 9.17 17.41 2.81
C GLU A 9 8.81 16.10 2.08
N MET A 10 9.48 15.83 0.96
CA MET A 10 9.22 14.64 0.14
C MET A 10 10.29 13.59 0.36
N ILE A 11 9.91 12.47 1.00
CA ILE A 11 10.82 11.34 1.26
C ILE A 11 10.46 10.20 0.31
N TYR A 12 11.36 9.88 -0.62
CA TYR A 12 11.16 8.78 -1.56
C TYR A 12 11.62 7.46 -0.95
N VAL A 13 10.71 6.48 -0.88
CA VAL A 13 10.97 5.12 -0.35
C VAL A 13 10.61 4.02 -1.35
N GLY A 14 10.41 4.38 -2.62
CA GLY A 14 10.07 3.44 -3.68
C GLY A 14 11.28 2.69 -4.25
N LYS A 15 11.02 1.75 -5.16
CA LYS A 15 12.07 1.11 -5.97
C LYS A 15 12.37 2.01 -7.18
N LYS A 16 13.53 2.65 -7.18
CA LYS A 16 14.10 3.23 -8.40
C LYS A 16 15.04 2.18 -9.01
N LEU A 17 15.03 2.01 -10.33
CA LEU A 17 16.11 1.25 -10.99
C LEU A 17 17.44 1.87 -10.52
N ASP A 18 18.37 1.01 -10.09
CA ASP A 18 19.69 1.36 -9.52
C ASP A 18 19.73 1.91 -8.07
N PHE A 19 18.60 1.94 -7.35
CA PHE A 19 18.61 2.21 -5.90
C PHE A 19 18.20 0.97 -5.09
N HIS A 20 18.98 0.69 -4.05
CA HIS A 20 18.61 -0.30 -3.04
C HIS A 20 17.22 0.02 -2.49
N CYS A 21 16.30 -0.94 -2.61
CA CYS A 21 14.96 -0.84 -2.05
C CYS A 21 15.08 -0.56 -0.55
N VAL A 22 14.44 0.51 -0.07
CA VAL A 22 14.33 0.77 1.37
C VAL A 22 13.59 -0.42 2.00
N PRO A 23 14.19 -1.15 2.96
CA PRO A 23 13.51 -2.22 3.68
C PRO A 23 12.25 -1.70 4.37
N GLN A 24 11.23 -2.54 4.52
CA GLN A 24 9.96 -2.11 5.11
C GLN A 24 10.13 -1.57 6.52
N ASP A 25 10.93 -2.23 7.35
CA ASP A 25 11.17 -1.80 8.73
C ASP A 25 11.76 -0.37 8.76
N GLN A 26 12.62 -0.03 7.80
CA GLN A 26 13.15 1.35 7.70
C GLN A 26 12.06 2.34 7.29
N ILE A 27 11.12 1.95 6.42
CA ILE A 27 9.96 2.79 6.08
C ILE A 27 9.11 3.03 7.32
N ASN A 28 8.83 1.98 8.10
CA ASN A 28 8.06 2.06 9.34
C ASN A 28 8.74 3.02 10.33
N GLN A 29 10.05 2.88 10.53
CA GLN A 29 10.81 3.77 11.41
C GLN A 29 10.80 5.23 10.95
N ILE A 30 10.86 5.49 9.64
CA ILE A 30 10.74 6.87 9.12
C ILE A 30 9.38 7.47 9.50
N LEU A 31 8.29 6.70 9.41
CA LEU A 31 6.96 7.17 9.79
C LEU A 31 6.90 7.51 11.28
N VAL A 32 7.39 6.61 12.14
CA VAL A 32 7.47 6.81 13.59
C VAL A 32 8.29 8.05 13.93
N GLN A 33 9.51 8.15 13.39
CA GLN A 33 10.41 9.26 13.66
C GLN A 33 9.79 10.60 13.26
N LYS A 34 9.24 10.70 12.05
CA LYS A 34 8.64 11.95 11.56
C LYS A 34 7.40 12.33 12.38
N ALA A 35 6.62 11.36 12.84
CA ALA A 35 5.49 11.63 13.72
C ALA A 35 5.94 12.11 15.10
N GLN A 36 7.01 11.53 15.67
CA GLN A 36 7.59 11.94 16.95
C GLN A 36 8.26 13.31 16.89
N GLU A 37 8.73 13.75 15.71
CA GLU A 37 9.13 15.14 15.45
C GLU A 37 7.95 16.14 15.51
N GLY A 38 6.71 15.66 15.73
CA GLY A 38 5.50 16.47 15.77
C GLY A 38 4.95 16.84 14.40
N LYS A 39 5.41 16.20 13.32
CA LYS A 39 4.95 16.49 11.96
C LYS A 39 3.63 15.78 11.64
N ARG A 40 2.85 16.39 10.75
CA ARG A 40 1.75 15.71 10.08
C ARG A 40 2.30 14.88 8.92
N VAL A 41 2.38 13.57 9.11
CA VAL A 41 2.98 12.64 8.16
C VAL A 41 1.90 12.06 7.24
N VAL A 42 2.19 11.99 5.93
CA VAL A 42 1.34 11.30 4.95
C VAL A 42 2.14 10.17 4.31
N ARG A 43 1.69 8.93 4.52
CA ARG A 43 2.21 7.76 3.82
C ARG A 43 1.42 7.55 2.53
N LEU A 44 1.87 8.15 1.44
CA LEU A 44 1.22 7.98 0.14
C LEU A 44 1.55 6.60 -0.45
N LYS A 45 0.52 5.81 -0.73
CA LYS A 45 0.60 4.46 -1.30
C LYS A 45 -0.17 4.41 -2.62
N GLY A 46 0.30 3.59 -3.56
CA GLY A 46 -0.40 3.36 -4.82
C GLY A 46 -1.53 2.37 -4.64
N GLY A 47 -2.69 2.65 -5.22
CA GLY A 47 -3.87 1.79 -5.10
C GLY A 47 -4.54 1.92 -3.72
N ASP A 48 -4.89 0.78 -3.13
CA ASP A 48 -5.41 0.72 -1.77
C ASP A 48 -4.32 0.29 -0.77
N SER A 49 -4.29 0.91 0.41
CA SER A 49 -3.25 0.69 1.42
C SER A 49 -3.21 -0.74 1.97
N PHE A 50 -4.35 -1.45 1.96
CA PHE A 50 -4.50 -2.76 2.58
C PHE A 50 -4.62 -3.91 1.57
N ILE A 51 -4.80 -3.64 0.28
CA ILE A 51 -4.75 -4.67 -0.76
C ILE A 51 -3.32 -4.81 -1.28
N PHE A 52 -2.59 -5.81 -0.77
CA PHE A 52 -1.17 -6.09 -1.09
C PHE A 52 -0.21 -4.92 -0.86
N GLY A 53 -0.64 -3.89 -0.12
CA GLY A 53 0.11 -2.66 0.09
C GLY A 53 1.03 -2.67 1.32
N ARG A 54 0.95 -3.69 2.20
CA ARG A 54 1.66 -3.71 3.50
C ARG A 54 1.27 -2.55 4.44
N GLY A 55 0.11 -1.93 4.25
CA GLY A 55 -0.35 -0.86 5.13
C GLY A 55 -0.54 -1.33 6.58
N GLY A 56 -0.95 -2.59 6.79
CA GLY A 56 -1.09 -3.16 8.15
C GLY A 56 0.22 -3.09 8.94
N GLU A 57 1.33 -3.58 8.36
CA GLU A 57 2.65 -3.57 8.98
C GLU A 57 3.13 -2.15 9.35
N GLU A 58 2.82 -1.15 8.51
CA GLU A 58 3.15 0.26 8.77
C GLU A 58 2.34 0.80 9.97
N LEU A 59 1.08 0.40 10.12
CA LEU A 59 0.20 0.87 11.20
C LEU A 59 0.42 0.16 12.53
N GLU A 60 0.81 -1.12 12.49
CA GLU A 60 1.21 -1.88 13.69
C GLU A 60 2.36 -1.16 14.39
N GLU A 61 3.40 -0.76 13.65
CA GLU A 61 4.50 0.03 14.21
C GLU A 61 4.02 1.34 14.82
N LEU A 62 3.19 2.11 14.11
CA LEU A 62 2.66 3.37 14.64
C LEU A 62 1.85 3.15 15.94
N ALA A 63 1.08 2.07 16.01
CA ALA A 63 0.30 1.72 17.19
C ALA A 63 1.20 1.37 18.38
N GLU A 64 2.29 0.62 18.16
CA GLU A 64 3.27 0.27 19.21
C GLU A 64 3.90 1.51 19.85
N PHE A 65 4.13 2.56 19.07
CA PHE A 65 4.65 3.84 19.54
C PHE A 65 3.56 4.83 20.00
N GLY A 66 2.29 4.41 20.06
CA GLY A 66 1.17 5.24 20.50
C GLY A 66 0.84 6.41 19.57
N ILE A 67 1.26 6.34 18.30
CA ILE A 67 1.01 7.37 17.29
C ILE A 67 -0.39 7.20 16.72
N LYS A 68 -1.19 8.27 16.78
CA LYS A 68 -2.52 8.29 16.16
C LYS A 68 -2.41 8.35 14.65
N TYR A 69 -3.25 7.59 13.97
CA TYR A 69 -3.33 7.56 12.51
C TYR A 69 -4.77 7.46 12.03
N GLU A 70 -4.95 7.77 10.75
CA GLU A 70 -6.16 7.52 9.99
C GLU A 70 -5.79 6.83 8.67
N VAL A 71 -6.71 6.01 8.14
CA VAL A 71 -6.53 5.34 6.85
C VAL A 71 -7.56 5.88 5.88
N VAL A 72 -7.07 6.46 4.79
CA VAL A 72 -7.92 6.88 3.66
C VAL A 72 -7.88 5.76 2.61
N PRO A 73 -9.03 5.12 2.29
CA PRO A 73 -9.07 4.05 1.31
C PRO A 73 -8.80 4.59 -0.10
N GLY A 74 -8.21 3.74 -0.94
CA GLY A 74 -7.88 4.07 -2.33
C GLY A 74 -8.54 3.13 -3.32
N ILE A 75 -8.53 3.51 -4.61
CA ILE A 75 -8.99 2.61 -5.67
C ILE A 75 -7.86 1.62 -5.98
N THR A 76 -8.06 0.35 -5.64
CA THR A 76 -7.10 -0.70 -5.98
C THR A 76 -6.93 -0.87 -7.49
N ALA A 77 -5.74 -1.33 -7.91
CA ALA A 77 -5.40 -1.56 -9.30
C ALA A 77 -6.41 -2.48 -10.01
N ALA A 78 -6.92 -3.51 -9.32
CA ALA A 78 -7.89 -4.43 -9.90
C ALA A 78 -9.19 -3.71 -10.32
N ALA A 79 -9.74 -2.85 -9.47
CA ALA A 79 -10.96 -2.11 -9.78
C ALA A 79 -10.72 -1.02 -10.84
N GLY A 80 -9.62 -0.27 -10.70
CA GLY A 80 -9.29 0.82 -11.64
C GLY A 80 -8.94 0.30 -13.04
N ALA A 81 -7.97 -0.61 -13.15
CA ALA A 81 -7.48 -1.07 -14.44
C ALA A 81 -8.56 -1.77 -15.28
N THR A 82 -9.40 -2.60 -14.64
CA THR A 82 -10.43 -3.35 -15.33
C THR A 82 -11.56 -2.46 -15.85
N ALA A 83 -11.96 -1.45 -15.06
CA ALA A 83 -12.89 -0.42 -15.51
C ALA A 83 -12.36 0.36 -16.73
N TYR A 84 -11.10 0.80 -16.70
CA TYR A 84 -10.47 1.50 -17.83
C TYR A 84 -10.24 0.61 -19.05
N ALA A 85 -10.12 -0.70 -18.85
CA ALA A 85 -10.01 -1.69 -19.93
C ALA A 85 -11.37 -2.13 -20.50
N GLY A 86 -12.50 -1.69 -19.92
CA GLY A 86 -13.83 -2.13 -20.32
C GLY A 86 -14.14 -3.59 -19.93
N ILE A 87 -13.43 -4.14 -18.93
CA ILE A 87 -13.60 -5.51 -18.45
C ILE A 87 -14.22 -5.43 -17.06
N PRO A 88 -15.49 -5.78 -16.84
CA PRO A 88 -16.06 -5.73 -15.50
C PRO A 88 -15.55 -6.92 -14.66
N LEU A 89 -15.21 -6.69 -13.39
CA LEU A 89 -14.80 -7.76 -12.47
C LEU A 89 -15.91 -8.77 -12.18
N THR A 90 -17.17 -8.34 -12.30
CA THR A 90 -18.34 -9.21 -12.16
C THR A 90 -19.33 -8.94 -13.28
N HIS A 91 -20.03 -9.98 -13.70
CA HIS A 91 -21.19 -9.88 -14.56
C HIS A 91 -22.16 -10.96 -14.12
N ARG A 92 -23.46 -10.63 -14.08
CA ARG A 92 -24.50 -11.51 -13.53
C ARG A 92 -24.43 -12.94 -14.06
N ASP A 93 -24.13 -13.08 -15.35
CA ASP A 93 -24.11 -14.37 -16.04
C ASP A 93 -22.70 -15.01 -16.13
N HIS A 94 -21.65 -14.33 -15.64
CA HIS A 94 -20.26 -14.79 -15.83
C HIS A 94 -19.48 -15.00 -14.52
N ALA A 95 -19.71 -14.17 -13.48
CA ALA A 95 -18.93 -14.26 -12.25
C ALA A 95 -19.75 -13.82 -11.04
N GLN A 96 -19.85 -14.73 -10.06
CA GLN A 96 -20.49 -14.48 -8.76
C GLN A 96 -19.48 -14.12 -7.67
N SER A 97 -18.18 -14.26 -7.93
CA SER A 97 -17.11 -13.95 -6.99
C SER A 97 -15.94 -13.30 -7.72
N VAL A 98 -15.13 -12.58 -6.94
CA VAL A 98 -13.87 -11.97 -7.39
C VAL A 98 -12.81 -12.34 -6.36
N GLN A 99 -11.68 -12.84 -6.82
CA GLN A 99 -10.54 -13.16 -5.98
C GLN A 99 -9.34 -12.30 -6.41
N PHE A 100 -8.74 -11.61 -5.44
CA PHE A 100 -7.47 -10.92 -5.65
C PHE A 100 -6.36 -11.75 -5.01
N THR A 101 -5.33 -12.06 -5.79
CA THR A 101 -4.22 -12.94 -5.39
C THR A 101 -2.89 -12.31 -5.80
N THR A 102 -1.87 -12.43 -4.96
CA THR A 102 -0.50 -12.01 -5.31
C THR A 102 0.21 -13.10 -6.11
N GLY A 103 0.78 -12.75 -7.27
CA GLY A 103 1.67 -13.64 -8.02
C GLY A 103 3.09 -13.73 -7.44
N HIS A 104 3.42 -12.84 -6.49
CA HIS A 104 4.70 -12.85 -5.79
C HIS A 104 4.48 -13.33 -4.35
N VAL A 105 4.91 -14.56 -4.07
CA VAL A 105 4.84 -15.17 -2.75
C VAL A 105 6.14 -14.86 -1.99
N GLN A 106 6.04 -14.63 -0.68
CA GLN A 106 7.22 -14.61 0.18
C GLN A 106 7.90 -15.99 0.05
N LYS A 107 9.23 -16.02 -0.09
CA LYS A 107 10.02 -17.22 -0.47
C LYS A 107 9.75 -18.50 0.35
N ASP A 108 9.16 -18.37 1.54
CA ASP A 108 8.97 -19.46 2.51
C ASP A 108 7.50 -19.75 2.87
N ARG A 109 6.50 -19.23 2.12
CA ARG A 109 5.09 -19.59 2.33
C ARG A 109 4.58 -20.54 1.25
N ARG A 110 3.71 -21.46 1.69
CA ARG A 110 3.01 -22.46 0.86
C ARG A 110 2.44 -21.80 -0.40
N GLU A 111 2.52 -22.52 -1.51
CA GLU A 111 1.85 -22.15 -2.75
C GLU A 111 0.36 -21.87 -2.50
N ILE A 112 -0.23 -21.02 -3.35
CA ILE A 112 -1.66 -20.75 -3.31
C ILE A 112 -2.40 -22.06 -3.64
N GLU A 113 -3.07 -22.62 -2.64
CA GLU A 113 -3.94 -23.79 -2.84
C GLU A 113 -5.23 -23.33 -3.55
N TRP A 114 -5.36 -23.72 -4.82
CA TRP A 114 -6.57 -23.52 -5.62
C TRP A 114 -7.51 -24.70 -5.36
N HIS A 115 -8.44 -24.54 -4.42
CA HIS A 115 -9.53 -25.49 -4.18
C HIS A 115 -10.78 -25.10 -4.96
#